data_AF-A0A3C0N6A5-F1
#
_entry.id   AF-A0A3C0N6A5-F1
#
_cell.length_a   1.000
_cell.length_b   1.000
_cell.length_c   1.000
_cell.angle_alpha   90.00
_cell.angle_beta   90.00
_cell.angle_gamma   90.00
#
_symmetry.space_group_name_H-M   'P 1'
#
loop_
_entity.id
_entity.type
_entity.pdbx_description
1 polymer ?
#
loop_
_entity_poly.entity_id
_entity_poly.type
_entity_poly.pdbx_seq_one_letter_code
_entity_poly.pdbx_strand_id
1 'polypeptide(L)'
;MADVAQESKNSFLLPRSQYHGRFTPEALAFNANLQEFAQRVSFISGLETAGKLSPEQAYEQVKSLWQRLKESKNAMEISRHMRSQTR
;
A
#
# COMPACT_ATOMS: atom_id res chain seq x y z
N MET A 1 13.73 19.99 -0.13
CA MET A 1 12.47 20.80 -0.13
C MET A 1 11.34 20.17 -0.96
N ALA A 2 11.61 19.53 -2.12
CA ALA A 2 10.57 18.87 -2.92
C ALA A 2 9.90 17.65 -2.25
N ASP A 3 10.63 16.95 -1.37
CA ASP A 3 10.21 15.70 -0.74
C ASP A 3 9.04 15.87 0.26
N VAL A 4 9.11 16.91 1.10
CA VAL A 4 8.08 17.24 2.11
C VAL A 4 6.74 17.65 1.46
N ALA A 5 6.80 18.32 0.32
CA ALA A 5 5.62 18.75 -0.43
C ALA A 5 4.87 17.55 -1.04
N GLN A 6 5.60 16.51 -1.44
CA GLN A 6 5.02 15.29 -2.01
C GLN A 6 4.36 14.42 -0.93
N GLU A 7 4.98 14.34 0.25
CA GLU A 7 4.43 13.65 1.41
C GLU A 7 3.14 14.33 1.90
N SER A 8 3.09 15.66 1.87
CA SER A 8 1.89 16.46 2.21
C SER A 8 0.75 16.22 1.22
N LYS A 9 1.04 16.17 -0.09
CA LYS A 9 0.04 15.86 -1.13
C LYS A 9 -0.51 14.44 -1.01
N ASN A 10 0.36 13.46 -0.79
CA ASN A 10 -0.09 12.08 -0.57
C ASN A 10 -0.95 11.98 0.69
N SER A 11 -0.60 12.67 1.77
CA SER A 11 -1.39 12.66 3.00
C SER A 11 -2.78 13.28 2.82
N PHE A 12 -2.89 14.30 1.95
CA PHE A 12 -4.18 14.92 1.62
C PHE A 12 -5.03 14.05 0.68
N LEU A 13 -4.43 13.49 -0.37
CA LEU A 13 -5.13 12.70 -1.38
C LEU A 13 -5.43 11.26 -0.91
N LEU A 14 -4.65 10.74 0.04
CA LEU A 14 -4.66 9.36 0.50
C LEU A 14 -4.75 9.31 2.04
N PRO A 15 -5.88 9.69 2.65
CA PRO A 15 -6.02 9.75 4.10
C PRO A 15 -5.94 8.36 4.74
N ARG A 16 -5.02 8.18 5.69
CA ARG A 16 -4.84 6.92 6.41
C ARG A 16 -5.87 6.74 7.53
N SER A 17 -6.49 5.57 7.57
CA SER A 17 -7.40 5.18 8.64
C SER A 17 -6.64 4.60 9.82
N GLN A 18 -7.18 4.77 11.03
CA GLN A 18 -6.63 4.14 12.22
C GLN A 18 -6.65 2.61 12.09
N TYR A 19 -5.61 1.96 12.62
CA TYR A 19 -5.54 0.51 12.68
C TYR A 19 -6.26 0.01 13.93
N HIS A 20 -7.29 -0.83 13.75
CA HIS A 20 -8.09 -1.38 14.86
C HIS A 20 -7.79 -2.85 15.18
N GLY A 21 -6.75 -3.44 14.56
CA GLY A 21 -6.35 -4.83 14.82
C GLY A 21 -5.37 -4.97 15.99
N ARG A 22 -4.96 -6.21 16.27
CA ARG A 22 -3.97 -6.49 17.32
C ARG A 22 -2.64 -5.82 16.98
N PHE A 23 -2.15 -5.00 17.89
CA PHE A 23 -0.89 -4.29 17.68
C PHE A 23 0.30 -5.25 17.67
N THR A 24 0.96 -5.34 16.52
CA THR A 24 2.36 -5.74 16.37
C THR A 24 3.00 -4.83 15.33
N PRO A 25 4.32 -4.60 15.36
CA PRO A 25 5.01 -3.78 14.36
C PRO A 25 4.73 -4.23 12.91
N GLU A 26 4.65 -5.54 12.68
CA GLU A 26 4.38 -6.14 11.37
C GLU A 26 2.93 -5.93 10.96
N ALA A 27 1.98 -6.10 11.89
CA ALA A 27 0.57 -5.90 11.61
C ALA A 27 0.28 -4.43 11.27
N LEU A 28 0.90 -3.50 12.00
CA LEU A 28 0.78 -2.07 11.73
C LEU A 28 1.42 -1.70 10.37
N ALA A 29 2.63 -2.20 10.09
CA ALA A 29 3.32 -1.95 8.83
C ALA A 29 2.56 -2.55 7.63
N PHE A 30 2.07 -3.78 7.76
CA PHE A 30 1.24 -4.42 6.73
C PHE A 30 -0.04 -3.63 6.47
N ASN A 31 -0.72 -3.20 7.54
CA ASN A 31 -1.91 -2.38 7.42
C ASN A 31 -1.61 -1.06 6.69
N ALA A 32 -0.50 -0.40 6.97
CA ALA A 32 -0.10 0.82 6.26
C ALA A 32 0.08 0.57 4.74
N ASN A 33 0.71 -0.55 4.37
CA ASN A 33 0.90 -0.94 2.98
C ASN A 33 -0.41 -1.32 2.29
N LEU A 34 -1.31 -1.99 3.01
CA LEU A 34 -2.64 -2.34 2.52
C LEU A 34 -3.50 -1.10 2.27
N GLN A 35 -3.44 -0.11 3.18
CA GLN A 35 -4.13 1.17 3.00
C GLN A 35 -3.59 1.92 1.78
N GLU A 36 -2.28 2.01 1.62
CA GLU A 36 -1.68 2.64 0.43
C GLU A 36 -2.13 1.94 -0.86
N PHE A 37 -2.13 0.60 -0.87
CA PHE A 37 -2.64 -0.17 -2.01
C PHE A 37 -4.10 0.18 -2.34
N ALA A 38 -4.99 0.14 -1.35
CA ALA A 38 -6.42 0.41 -1.55
C ALA A 38 -6.68 1.83 -2.09
N GLN A 39 -5.97 2.82 -1.56
CA GLN A 39 -6.11 4.21 -1.98
C GLN A 39 -5.60 4.42 -3.41
N ARG A 40 -4.44 3.86 -3.75
CA ARG A 40 -3.88 3.97 -5.12
C ARG A 40 -4.75 3.25 -6.14
N VAL A 41 -5.29 2.07 -5.81
CA VAL A 41 -6.24 1.36 -6.68
C VAL A 41 -7.47 2.23 -6.92
N SER A 42 -8.04 2.81 -5.87
CA SER A 42 -9.20 3.71 -5.99
C SER A 42 -8.91 4.91 -6.89
N PHE A 43 -7.72 5.51 -6.75
CA PHE A 43 -7.28 6.63 -7.60
C PHE A 43 -7.12 6.21 -9.06
N ILE A 44 -6.48 5.07 -9.33
CA ILE A 44 -6.31 4.54 -10.70
C ILE A 44 -7.66 4.25 -11.35
N SER A 45 -8.58 3.60 -10.62
CA SER A 45 -9.94 3.36 -11.11
C SER A 45 -10.69 4.67 -11.38
N GLY A 46 -10.51 5.69 -10.55
CA GLY A 46 -11.05 7.03 -10.80
C GLY A 46 -10.49 7.68 -12.07
N LEU A 47 -9.20 7.53 -12.33
CA LEU A 47 -8.56 8.04 -13.55
C LEU A 47 -9.05 7.30 -14.81
N GLU A 48 -9.21 5.99 -14.74
CA GLU A 48 -9.71 5.17 -15.86
C GLU A 48 -11.16 5.53 -16.19
N THR A 49 -12.04 5.57 -15.19
CA THR A 49 -13.46 5.94 -15.38
C THR A 49 -13.64 7.39 -15.87
N ALA A 50 -12.69 8.28 -15.56
CA ALA A 50 -12.64 9.64 -16.09
C ALA A 50 -11.98 9.75 -17.48
N GLY A 51 -11.59 8.63 -18.10
CA GLY A 51 -10.94 8.56 -19.42
C GLY A 51 -9.51 9.10 -19.46
N LYS A 52 -8.84 9.22 -18.30
CA LYS A 52 -7.45 9.71 -18.17
C LYS A 52 -6.42 8.60 -18.28
N LEU A 53 -6.83 7.36 -18.08
CA LEU A 53 -6.04 6.14 -18.32
C LEU A 53 -6.85 5.21 -19.20
N SER A 54 -6.18 4.45 -20.08
CA SER A 54 -6.83 3.33 -20.74
C SER A 54 -7.07 2.18 -19.74
N PRO A 55 -8.04 1.29 -20.00
CA PRO A 55 -8.26 0.10 -19.18
C PRO A 55 -6.99 -0.75 -19.01
N GLU A 56 -6.18 -0.89 -20.06
CA GLU A 56 -4.93 -1.66 -20.04
C GLU A 56 -3.87 -0.99 -19.16
N GLN A 57 -3.74 0.33 -19.25
CA GLN A 57 -2.82 1.11 -18.41
C GLN A 57 -3.22 1.05 -16.94
N ALA A 58 -4.53 1.10 -16.64
CA ALA A 58 -5.05 0.96 -15.29
C ALA A 58 -4.77 -0.45 -14.75
N TYR A 59 -5.03 -1.48 -15.55
CA TYR A 59 -4.79 -2.87 -15.19
C TYR A 59 -3.33 -3.15 -14.84
N GLU A 60 -2.38 -2.76 -15.69
CA GLU A 60 -0.95 -3.01 -15.43
C GLU A 60 -0.45 -2.26 -14.19
N GLN A 61 -0.95 -1.05 -13.92
CA GLN A 61 -0.63 -0.32 -12.69
C GLN A 61 -1.18 -1.02 -11.44
N VAL A 62 -2.45 -1.45 -11.46
CA VAL A 62 -3.05 -2.21 -10.34
C VAL A 62 -2.31 -3.52 -10.09
N LYS A 63 -1.92 -4.22 -11.15
CA LYS A 63 -1.13 -5.46 -11.08
C LYS A 63 0.24 -5.23 -10.45
N SER A 64 0.93 -4.16 -10.81
CA SER A 64 2.20 -3.77 -10.17
C SER A 64 2.03 -3.47 -8.68
N LEU A 65 0.96 -2.75 -8.30
CA LEU A 65 0.64 -2.49 -6.89
C LEU A 65 0.37 -3.78 -6.11
N TRP A 66 -0.33 -4.73 -6.71
CA TRP A 66 -0.59 -6.03 -6.11
C TRP A 66 0.69 -6.83 -5.86
N GLN A 67 1.62 -6.84 -6.82
CA GLN A 67 2.93 -7.49 -6.66
C GLN A 67 3.70 -6.90 -5.48
N ARG A 68 3.74 -5.57 -5.36
CA ARG A 68 4.39 -4.88 -4.22
C ARG A 68 3.74 -5.22 -2.89
N LEU A 69 2.42 -5.27 -2.81
CA LEU A 69 1.70 -5.65 -1.59
C LEU A 69 2.02 -7.11 -1.19
N LYS A 70 2.06 -8.01 -2.18
CA LYS A 70 2.41 -9.42 -1.97
C LYS A 70 3.83 -9.57 -1.43
N GLU A 71 4.81 -8.88 -2.01
CA GLU A 71 6.20 -8.88 -1.54
C GLU A 71 6.30 -8.37 -0.10
N SER A 72 5.59 -7.29 0.22
CA SER A 72 5.55 -6.75 1.58
C SER A 72 5.04 -7.78 2.60
N LYS A 73 3.99 -8.53 2.27
CA LYS A 73 3.46 -9.61 3.12
C LYS A 73 4.51 -10.69 3.36
N ASN A 74 5.15 -11.17 2.29
CA ASN A 74 6.13 -12.25 2.37
C ASN A 74 7.35 -11.86 3.23
N ALA A 75 7.86 -10.64 3.08
CA ALA A 75 8.98 -10.14 3.89
C ALA A 75 8.67 -10.15 5.39
N MET A 76 7.43 -9.84 5.77
CA MET A 76 6.99 -9.87 7.17
C MET A 76 6.81 -11.29 7.70
N GLU A 77 6.35 -12.24 6.87
CA GLU A 77 6.27 -13.65 7.23
C GLU A 77 7.66 -14.25 7.49
N ILE A 78 8.66 -13.93 6.64
CA ILE A 78 10.07 -14.30 6.85
C ILE A 78 10.58 -13.73 8.19
N SER A 79 10.31 -12.45 8.45
CA SER A 79 10.71 -11.79 9.71
C SER A 79 10.04 -12.37 10.94
N ARG A 80 8.79 -12.83 10.83
CA ARG A 80 8.07 -13.53 11.91
C ARG A 80 8.68 -14.90 12.17
N HIS A 81 8.99 -15.66 11.11
CA HIS A 81 9.60 -16.98 11.23
C HIS A 81 11.00 -16.93 11.86
N MET A 82 11.85 -16.00 11.42
CA MET A 82 13.22 -15.85 11.94
C MET A 82 13.25 -15.55 13.45
N ARG A 83 12.31 -14.73 13.95
CA ARG A 83 12.19 -14.46 15.39
C ARG A 83 11.64 -15.60 16.22
N SER A 84 10.89 -16.52 15.61
CA SER A 84 10.41 -17.72 16.31
C SER A 84 11.50 -18.79 16.49
N GLN A 85 12.60 -18.71 15.74
CA GLN A 85 13.73 -19.66 15.82
C GLN A 85 14.87 -19.21 16.75
N THR A 86 14.86 -17.97 17.23
CA THR A 86 15.88 -17.42 18.15
C THR A 86 15.47 -17.49 19.62
N ARG A 87 14.51 -18.37 19.98
CA ARG A 87 13.95 -18.45 21.33
C ARG A 87 13.89 -19.88 21.83
#